data_AF-A0A357T0G2-F1
#
_entry.id   AF-A0A357T0G2-F1
#
_cell.length_a   1.000
_cell.length_b   1.000
_cell.length_c   1.000
_cell.angle_alpha   90.00
_cell.angle_beta   90.00
_cell.angle_gamma   90.00
#
_symmetry.space_group_name_H-M   'P 1'
#
loop_
_entity.id
_entity.type
_entity.pdbx_description
1 polymer ?
#
loop_
_entity_poly.entity_id
_entity_poly.type
_entity_poly.pdbx_seq_one_letter_code
_entity_poly.pdbx_strand_id
1 'polypeptide(L)'
;MRMRHISPRVLVGALCLFLLHIISPQVAVLAAADYYHTMESFRVTPGASVEVEVAFHEVEVILTSNPSIEVEVNMQVTASSEQDVERLMNEYKPGFTAEDNLLRIRSLPDGLFNYSWYQSLSGQIKIAVPAQTDLKIKTASGDCVFRGDFGESSIIAATASGNISFIGEAERFTAHTASGEIEAEFKTPVASVEARSSSGDIWISGPVKKAELHSASGAINISGLSGEINVSNVSGDLNAYWETISDKINIVAETVSGDLRFCFPEGTTVSGEIKSNTGRINSEFPGRFSGRSNSLFILDGGVDALQISASTVSGSIELTSGEYPFLPKIGMIKTMNPPWHDVSFDFFTEDSSPVVILNLYHYESMVTPGLKYRLRDHFYATGNVEYSYRERDVRMQIGAVYFLPYDFLLFSFYGGGGAQFSNNKGYQYPYIMMGTDFLFFFAELIYPWEINTSPRSRFGFSINF
;
A
#
# COMPACT_ATOMS: atom_id res chain seq x y z
N MET A 1 -33.17 -49.80 -14.10
CA MET A 1 -33.02 -48.74 -15.11
C MET A 1 -31.69 -48.96 -15.83
N ARG A 2 -31.72 -49.46 -17.07
CA ARG A 2 -30.51 -49.80 -17.87
C ARG A 2 -29.91 -48.50 -18.43
N MET A 3 -28.68 -48.15 -18.06
CA MET A 3 -27.88 -47.18 -18.81
C MET A 3 -27.06 -47.91 -19.88
N ARG A 4 -27.18 -47.44 -21.12
CA ARG A 4 -26.50 -47.97 -22.30
C ARG A 4 -25.00 -47.63 -22.24
N HIS A 5 -24.16 -48.63 -22.49
CA HIS A 5 -22.72 -48.44 -22.73
C HIS A 5 -22.49 -47.59 -23.98
N ILE A 6 -21.85 -46.44 -23.81
CA ILE A 6 -21.24 -45.66 -24.90
C ILE A 6 -19.90 -46.32 -25.22
N SER A 7 -19.63 -46.59 -26.50
CA SER A 7 -18.44 -47.33 -26.93
C SER A 7 -17.17 -46.46 -26.83
N PRO A 8 -16.01 -47.04 -26.45
CA PRO A 8 -14.77 -46.30 -26.19
C PRO A 8 -14.19 -45.57 -27.41
N ARG A 9 -14.71 -45.80 -28.61
CA ARG A 9 -14.28 -45.11 -29.84
C ARG A 9 -14.84 -43.68 -29.97
N VAL A 10 -15.99 -43.38 -29.36
CA VAL A 10 -16.56 -42.02 -29.37
C VAL A 10 -15.84 -41.12 -28.34
N LEU A 11 -15.36 -41.71 -27.24
CA LEU A 11 -14.61 -41.00 -26.20
C LEU A 11 -13.20 -40.58 -26.68
N VAL A 12 -12.54 -41.42 -27.49
CA VAL A 12 -11.20 -41.12 -28.04
C VAL A 12 -11.26 -40.03 -29.11
N GLY A 13 -12.34 -39.95 -29.90
CA GLY A 13 -12.55 -38.87 -30.88
C GLY A 13 -12.78 -37.50 -30.23
N ALA A 14 -13.51 -37.46 -29.11
CA ALA A 14 -13.74 -36.23 -28.34
C ALA A 14 -12.49 -35.78 -27.56
N LEU A 15 -11.68 -36.73 -27.06
CA LEU A 15 -10.43 -36.40 -26.36
C LEU A 15 -9.36 -35.84 -27.31
N CYS A 16 -9.27 -36.33 -28.56
CA CYS A 16 -8.34 -35.78 -29.54
C CYS A 16 -8.69 -34.35 -29.99
N LEU A 17 -9.98 -33.99 -30.05
CA LEU A 17 -10.40 -32.61 -30.33
C LEU A 17 -10.14 -31.66 -29.15
N PHE A 18 -10.22 -32.14 -27.92
CA PHE A 18 -9.83 -31.37 -26.72
C PHE A 18 -8.31 -31.24 -26.56
N LEU A 19 -7.53 -32.28 -26.91
CA LEU A 19 -6.07 -32.23 -26.90
C LEU A 19 -5.48 -31.38 -28.04
N LEU A 20 -6.19 -31.24 -29.17
CA LEU A 20 -5.80 -30.31 -30.24
C LEU A 20 -6.04 -28.83 -29.90
N HIS A 21 -6.87 -28.50 -28.91
CA HIS A 21 -6.95 -27.13 -28.39
C HIS A 21 -5.85 -26.81 -27.36
N ILE A 22 -5.33 -27.82 -26.65
CA ILE A 22 -4.25 -27.66 -25.65
C ILE A 22 -2.86 -27.64 -26.32
N ILE A 23 -2.74 -28.11 -27.56
CA ILE A 23 -1.52 -28.03 -28.39
C ILE A 23 -1.77 -27.09 -29.59
N SER A 24 -2.48 -25.99 -29.36
CA SER A 24 -2.15 -24.79 -30.13
C SER A 24 -0.81 -24.30 -29.56
N PRO A 25 0.25 -24.11 -30.37
CA PRO A 25 1.37 -23.33 -29.88
C PRO A 25 0.76 -22.02 -29.41
N GLN A 26 0.87 -21.72 -28.12
CA GLN A 26 0.73 -20.34 -27.67
C GLN A 26 1.82 -19.60 -28.41
N VAL A 27 1.47 -19.11 -29.61
CA VAL A 27 2.19 -18.03 -30.27
C VAL A 27 2.34 -17.03 -29.14
N ALA A 28 3.58 -16.76 -28.74
CA ALA A 28 3.87 -15.60 -27.93
C ALA A 28 3.21 -14.45 -28.67
N VAL A 29 2.03 -14.03 -28.19
CA VAL A 29 1.37 -12.84 -28.70
C VAL A 29 2.37 -11.77 -28.36
N LEU A 30 3.13 -11.32 -29.37
CA LEU A 30 3.98 -10.15 -29.25
C LEU A 30 3.03 -9.05 -28.80
N ALA A 31 3.14 -8.68 -27.52
CA ALA A 31 2.34 -7.60 -26.97
C ALA A 31 2.66 -6.36 -27.80
N ALA A 32 1.63 -5.75 -28.39
CA ALA A 32 1.77 -4.47 -29.05
C ALA A 32 1.91 -3.40 -27.96
N ALA A 33 2.77 -2.41 -28.18
CA ALA A 33 2.94 -1.29 -27.27
C ALA A 33 2.99 0.03 -28.05
N ASP A 34 2.39 1.06 -27.50
CA ASP A 34 2.44 2.43 -28.03
C ASP A 34 2.64 3.44 -26.90
N TYR A 35 3.13 4.62 -27.26
CA TYR A 35 3.56 5.66 -26.35
C TYR A 35 2.94 7.00 -26.73
N TYR A 36 2.43 7.71 -25.72
CA TYR A 36 1.93 9.06 -25.86
C TYR A 36 2.75 10.00 -24.99
N HIS A 37 3.25 11.06 -25.61
CA HIS A 37 3.94 12.15 -24.95
C HIS A 37 3.35 13.47 -25.41
N THR A 38 3.07 14.38 -24.48
CA THR A 38 2.75 15.77 -24.80
C THR A 38 3.27 16.73 -23.74
N MET A 39 3.53 17.97 -24.15
CA MET A 39 3.81 19.09 -23.28
C MET A 39 2.89 20.24 -23.67
N GLU A 40 2.07 20.70 -22.74
CA GLU A 40 1.10 21.77 -22.93
C GLU A 40 1.34 22.90 -21.93
N SER A 41 1.01 24.12 -22.32
CA SER A 41 1.12 25.29 -21.44
C SER A 41 -0.17 26.09 -21.47
N PHE A 42 -0.73 26.33 -20.30
CA PHE A 42 -2.02 26.99 -20.11
C PHE A 42 -1.84 28.26 -19.29
N ARG A 43 -2.19 29.40 -19.88
CA ARG A 43 -2.26 30.66 -19.13
C ARG A 43 -3.50 30.65 -18.25
N VAL A 44 -3.31 30.95 -16.98
CA VAL A 44 -4.40 31.07 -16.00
C VAL A 44 -4.26 32.35 -15.19
N THR A 45 -5.37 32.81 -14.61
CA THR A 45 -5.31 33.90 -13.64
C THR A 45 -4.63 33.46 -12.34
N PRO A 46 -3.93 34.35 -11.62
CA PRO A 46 -3.45 34.06 -10.27
C PRO A 46 -4.60 33.60 -9.38
N GLY A 47 -4.41 32.56 -8.56
CA GLY A 47 -5.49 31.96 -7.78
C GLY A 47 -6.32 30.91 -8.52
N ALA A 48 -5.89 30.48 -9.71
CA ALA A 48 -6.57 29.43 -10.46
C ALA A 48 -6.52 28.08 -9.75
N SER A 49 -7.43 27.18 -10.17
CA SER A 49 -7.45 25.81 -9.69
C SER A 49 -7.01 24.83 -10.78
N VAL A 50 -6.37 23.74 -10.38
CA VAL A 50 -6.09 22.58 -11.25
C VAL A 50 -6.86 21.38 -10.72
N GLU A 51 -7.78 20.86 -11.52
CA GLU A 51 -8.50 19.62 -11.25
C GLU A 51 -7.99 18.50 -12.16
N VAL A 52 -7.52 17.41 -11.57
CA VAL A 52 -7.03 16.23 -12.28
C VAL A 52 -7.88 15.05 -11.89
N GLU A 53 -8.43 14.34 -12.86
CA GLU A 53 -9.22 13.13 -12.66
C GLU A 53 -8.80 12.06 -13.65
N VAL A 54 -8.07 11.04 -13.17
CA VAL A 54 -7.37 10.07 -14.01
C VAL A 54 -7.53 8.65 -13.50
N ALA A 55 -7.39 7.65 -14.36
CA ALA A 55 -7.56 6.25 -13.95
C ALA A 55 -6.34 5.70 -13.19
N PHE A 56 -5.16 5.75 -13.81
CA PHE A 56 -3.96 5.07 -13.29
C PHE A 56 -2.72 5.95 -13.22
N HIS A 57 -2.82 7.20 -13.65
CA HIS A 57 -1.63 8.04 -13.80
C HIS A 57 -1.09 8.44 -12.43
N GLU A 58 0.23 8.34 -12.28
CA GLU A 58 0.97 9.04 -11.23
C GLU A 58 0.94 10.54 -11.54
N VAL A 59 0.67 11.36 -10.53
CA VAL A 59 0.57 12.81 -10.67
C VAL A 59 1.61 13.48 -9.78
N GLU A 60 2.57 14.14 -10.39
CA GLU A 60 3.56 14.96 -9.70
C GLU A 60 3.23 16.44 -9.90
N VAL A 61 3.09 17.20 -8.81
CA VAL A 61 2.88 18.64 -8.84
C VAL A 61 4.05 19.37 -8.20
N ILE A 62 4.63 20.30 -8.96
CA ILE A 62 5.73 21.16 -8.54
C ILE A 62 5.38 22.63 -8.74
N LEU A 63 6.14 23.52 -8.11
CA LEU A 63 6.02 24.95 -8.37
C LEU A 63 6.85 25.39 -9.58
N THR A 64 6.33 26.39 -10.29
CA THR A 64 7.06 27.14 -11.32
C THR A 64 6.96 28.64 -11.05
N SER A 65 7.97 29.37 -11.53
CA SER A 65 7.95 30.84 -11.58
C SER A 65 7.25 31.38 -12.83
N ASN A 66 6.89 30.50 -13.77
CA ASN A 66 6.08 30.86 -14.93
C ASN A 66 4.66 31.21 -14.47
N PRO A 67 4.04 32.30 -14.96
CA PRO A 67 2.61 32.58 -14.69
C PRO A 67 1.63 31.60 -15.36
N SER A 68 2.13 30.67 -16.17
CA SER A 68 1.33 29.64 -16.84
C SER A 68 1.50 28.30 -16.13
N ILE A 69 0.47 27.47 -16.16
CA ILE A 69 0.56 26.07 -15.77
C ILE A 69 1.19 25.29 -16.92
N GLU A 70 2.23 24.52 -16.63
CA GLU A 70 2.88 23.62 -17.58
C GLU A 70 2.49 22.18 -17.24
N VAL A 71 2.06 21.43 -18.25
CA VAL A 71 1.68 20.03 -18.08
C VAL A 71 2.48 19.17 -19.03
N GLU A 72 3.16 18.18 -18.50
CA GLU A 72 3.81 17.11 -19.25
C GLU A 72 3.09 15.80 -18.98
N VAL A 73 2.78 15.06 -20.04
CA VAL A 73 2.16 13.74 -19.95
C VAL A 73 3.05 12.73 -20.64
N ASN A 74 3.32 11.63 -19.95
CA ASN A 74 3.91 10.42 -20.50
C ASN A 74 2.94 9.27 -20.24
N MET A 75 2.53 8.54 -21.27
CA MET A 75 1.64 7.38 -21.14
C MET A 75 2.10 6.25 -22.05
N GLN A 76 2.09 5.02 -21.53
CA GLN A 76 2.40 3.82 -22.28
C GLN A 76 1.25 2.83 -22.16
N VAL A 77 0.88 2.25 -23.29
CA VAL A 77 -0.16 1.24 -23.38
C VAL A 77 0.45 -0.01 -23.99
N THR A 78 0.32 -1.14 -23.31
CA THR A 78 0.71 -2.46 -23.82
C THR A 78 -0.48 -3.40 -23.79
N ALA A 79 -0.80 -4.04 -24.91
CA ALA A 79 -1.94 -4.96 -25.02
C ALA A 79 -1.68 -6.11 -26.00
N SER A 80 -2.62 -7.05 -26.05
CA SER A 80 -2.55 -8.25 -26.91
C SER A 80 -2.63 -7.97 -28.42
N SER A 81 -3.08 -6.79 -28.84
CA SER A 81 -3.21 -6.43 -30.26
C SER A 81 -3.02 -4.93 -30.48
N GLU A 82 -2.57 -4.53 -31.67
CA GLU A 82 -2.46 -3.10 -32.04
C GLU A 82 -3.81 -2.38 -31.96
N GLN A 83 -4.91 -3.06 -32.29
CA GLN A 83 -6.26 -2.51 -32.19
C GLN A 83 -6.66 -2.23 -30.72
N ASP A 84 -6.26 -3.11 -29.79
CA ASP A 84 -6.49 -2.87 -28.36
C ASP A 84 -5.64 -1.70 -27.86
N VAL A 85 -4.38 -1.61 -28.32
CA VAL A 85 -3.52 -0.48 -28.00
C VAL A 85 -4.13 0.82 -28.49
N GLU A 86 -4.55 0.90 -29.76
CA GLU A 86 -5.17 2.12 -30.32
C GLU A 86 -6.46 2.50 -29.58
N ARG A 87 -7.32 1.52 -29.26
CA ARG A 87 -8.54 1.75 -28.48
C ARG A 87 -8.22 2.33 -27.10
N LEU A 88 -7.32 1.69 -26.35
CA LEU A 88 -6.94 2.12 -25.00
C LEU A 88 -6.20 3.46 -25.01
N MET A 89 -5.33 3.68 -25.99
CA MET A 89 -4.64 4.95 -26.19
C MET A 89 -5.66 6.07 -26.39
N ASN A 90 -6.67 5.87 -27.22
CA ASN A 90 -7.72 6.87 -27.42
C ASN A 90 -8.65 7.05 -26.20
N GLU A 91 -8.90 5.99 -25.44
CA GLU A 91 -9.78 5.99 -24.26
C GLU A 91 -9.14 6.67 -23.04
N TYR A 92 -7.83 6.49 -22.84
CA TYR A 92 -7.09 7.00 -21.68
C TYR A 92 -6.15 8.17 -22.02
N LYS A 93 -6.10 8.63 -23.27
CA LYS A 93 -5.35 9.84 -23.60
C LYS A 93 -5.90 11.02 -22.80
N PRO A 94 -5.08 11.71 -21.99
CA PRO A 94 -5.56 12.84 -21.20
C PRO A 94 -6.11 13.97 -22.06
N GLY A 95 -7.34 14.37 -21.75
CA GLY A 95 -7.98 15.55 -22.31
C GLY A 95 -7.79 16.76 -21.41
N PHE A 96 -7.56 17.93 -22.02
CA PHE A 96 -7.36 19.20 -21.33
C PHE A 96 -8.54 20.13 -21.62
N THR A 97 -9.11 20.74 -20.57
CA THR A 97 -10.11 21.81 -20.69
C THR A 97 -9.65 22.98 -19.84
N ALA A 98 -9.27 24.08 -20.49
CA ALA A 98 -8.80 25.28 -19.83
C ALA A 98 -9.85 26.40 -19.93
N GLU A 99 -10.20 26.93 -18.77
CA GLU A 99 -10.99 28.15 -18.57
C GLU A 99 -10.10 29.18 -17.84
N ASP A 100 -10.52 30.46 -17.78
CA ASP A 100 -9.69 31.54 -17.25
C ASP A 100 -9.10 31.28 -15.84
N ASN A 101 -9.85 30.58 -14.97
CA ASN A 101 -9.47 30.30 -13.58
C ASN A 101 -9.43 28.80 -13.23
N LEU A 102 -9.49 27.92 -14.22
CA LEU A 102 -9.57 26.47 -14.00
C LEU A 102 -8.94 25.69 -15.15
N LEU A 103 -7.99 24.83 -14.82
CA LEU A 103 -7.51 23.79 -15.71
C LEU A 103 -8.06 22.43 -15.26
N ARG A 104 -8.81 21.75 -16.14
CA ARG A 104 -9.22 20.37 -15.94
C ARG A 104 -8.40 19.42 -16.82
N ILE A 105 -7.85 18.39 -16.20
CA ILE A 105 -7.16 17.28 -16.86
C ILE A 105 -7.94 16.01 -16.57
N ARG A 106 -8.49 15.36 -17.61
CA ARG A 106 -9.32 14.17 -17.45
C ARG A 106 -8.81 13.01 -18.30
N SER A 107 -8.65 11.85 -17.67
CA SER A 107 -8.29 10.59 -18.31
C SER A 107 -9.08 9.45 -17.68
N LEU A 108 -10.37 9.39 -18.01
CA LEU A 108 -11.29 8.36 -17.54
C LEU A 108 -12.08 7.82 -18.74
N PRO A 109 -12.46 6.54 -18.71
CA PRO A 109 -13.34 5.98 -19.73
C PRO A 109 -14.75 6.54 -19.59
N ASP A 110 -15.46 6.72 -20.71
CA ASP A 110 -16.85 7.22 -20.73
C ASP A 110 -17.91 6.15 -20.35
N GLY A 111 -17.51 4.96 -19.84
CA GLY A 111 -18.39 3.83 -19.56
C GLY A 111 -17.96 2.90 -18.41
N LEU A 112 -18.71 1.80 -18.20
CA LEU A 112 -18.38 0.78 -17.18
C LEU A 112 -17.04 0.11 -17.52
N PHE A 113 -16.06 0.28 -16.62
CA PHE A 113 -14.71 -0.26 -16.70
C PHE A 113 -14.74 -1.79 -16.82
N ASN A 114 -14.39 -2.30 -18.00
CA ASN A 114 -14.30 -3.73 -18.26
C ASN A 114 -12.82 -4.12 -18.26
N TYR A 115 -12.24 -4.29 -17.07
CA TYR A 115 -10.83 -4.61 -16.89
C TYR A 115 -10.50 -5.96 -17.55
N SER A 116 -9.72 -5.91 -18.64
CA SER A 116 -9.20 -7.10 -19.31
C SER A 116 -7.77 -7.35 -18.86
N TRP A 117 -7.54 -8.55 -18.34
CA TRP A 117 -6.34 -9.03 -17.65
C TRP A 117 -5.08 -9.25 -18.53
N TYR A 118 -5.08 -8.69 -19.75
CA TYR A 118 -3.99 -8.78 -20.73
C TYR A 118 -3.42 -7.41 -21.13
N GLN A 119 -3.74 -6.35 -20.37
CA GLN A 119 -3.40 -4.97 -20.71
C GLN A 119 -2.57 -4.36 -19.58
N SER A 120 -1.46 -3.72 -19.93
CA SER A 120 -0.65 -2.92 -19.01
C SER A 120 -0.74 -1.46 -19.44
N LEU A 121 -1.11 -0.61 -18.48
CA LEU A 121 -1.27 0.82 -18.64
C LEU A 121 -0.37 1.49 -17.60
N SER A 122 0.53 2.35 -18.06
CA SER A 122 1.32 3.21 -17.17
C SER A 122 1.24 4.64 -17.66
N GLY A 123 1.25 5.60 -16.74
CA GLY A 123 1.18 7.00 -17.09
C GLY A 123 1.66 7.89 -15.96
N GLN A 124 2.27 8.99 -16.35
CA GLN A 124 2.77 10.03 -15.47
C GLN A 124 2.29 11.38 -16.01
N ILE A 125 1.77 12.21 -15.11
CA ILE A 125 1.39 13.59 -15.39
C ILE A 125 2.18 14.47 -14.45
N LYS A 126 3.07 15.29 -15.00
CA LYS A 126 3.80 16.31 -14.26
C LYS A 126 3.14 17.66 -14.49
N ILE A 127 2.87 18.37 -13.42
CA ILE A 127 2.18 19.66 -13.45
C ILE A 127 3.05 20.67 -12.72
N ALA A 128 3.54 21.67 -13.44
CA ALA A 128 4.20 22.81 -12.82
C ALA A 128 3.18 23.96 -12.70
N VAL A 129 2.89 24.37 -11.47
CA VAL A 129 1.89 25.41 -11.18
C VAL A 129 2.54 26.66 -10.58
N PRO A 130 2.01 27.86 -10.87
CA PRO A 130 2.35 29.05 -10.10
C PRO A 130 1.97 28.88 -8.61
N ALA A 131 2.63 29.64 -7.73
CA ALA A 131 2.21 29.71 -6.32
C ALA A 131 0.74 30.17 -6.20
N GLN A 132 0.09 29.86 -5.07
CA GLN A 132 -1.33 30.18 -4.83
C GLN A 132 -2.29 29.55 -5.85
N THR A 133 -1.95 28.38 -6.37
CA THR A 133 -2.84 27.58 -7.23
C THR A 133 -3.50 26.50 -6.36
N ASP A 134 -4.82 26.40 -6.39
CA ASP A 134 -5.56 25.34 -5.68
C ASP A 134 -5.46 24.03 -6.46
N LEU A 135 -5.33 22.91 -5.76
CA LEU A 135 -5.08 21.60 -6.38
C LEU A 135 -6.14 20.60 -5.94
N LYS A 136 -6.70 19.88 -6.90
CA LYS A 136 -7.63 18.78 -6.65
C LYS A 136 -7.30 17.61 -7.57
N ILE A 137 -6.63 16.61 -7.02
CA ILE A 137 -6.11 15.47 -7.76
C ILE A 137 -6.87 14.21 -7.33
N LYS A 138 -7.42 13.50 -8.32
CA LYS A 138 -8.08 12.22 -8.14
C LYS A 138 -7.50 11.22 -9.13
N THR A 139 -7.05 10.10 -8.60
CA THR A 139 -6.58 8.95 -9.39
C THR A 139 -7.19 7.67 -8.84
N ALA A 140 -7.33 6.59 -9.61
CA ALA A 140 -7.79 5.33 -9.03
C ALA A 140 -6.60 4.58 -8.41
N SER A 141 -5.46 4.52 -9.11
CA SER A 141 -4.33 3.71 -8.66
C SER A 141 -2.97 4.38 -8.67
N GLY A 142 -2.85 5.60 -9.23
CA GLY A 142 -1.58 6.30 -9.27
C GLY A 142 -1.23 6.97 -7.95
N ASP A 143 0.07 7.26 -7.78
CA ASP A 143 0.57 8.04 -6.66
C ASP A 143 0.37 9.54 -6.91
N CYS A 144 0.19 10.31 -5.84
CA CYS A 144 0.08 11.77 -5.88
C CYS A 144 1.24 12.38 -5.10
N VAL A 145 2.11 13.12 -5.78
CA VAL A 145 3.31 13.72 -5.19
C VAL A 145 3.24 15.24 -5.32
N PHE A 146 3.34 15.95 -4.20
CA PHE A 146 3.31 17.41 -4.15
C PHE A 146 4.61 17.93 -3.54
N ARG A 147 5.34 18.78 -4.28
CA ARG A 147 6.61 19.35 -3.81
C ARG A 147 6.63 20.85 -4.05
N GLY A 148 6.63 21.62 -2.98
CA GLY A 148 6.79 23.07 -3.06
C GLY A 148 6.01 23.82 -1.99
N ASP A 149 6.33 25.10 -1.89
CA ASP A 149 5.73 26.03 -0.95
C ASP A 149 4.53 26.72 -1.61
N PHE A 150 3.38 26.03 -1.65
CA PHE A 150 2.18 26.47 -2.38
C PHE A 150 1.48 27.68 -1.74
N GLY A 151 1.94 28.13 -0.58
CA GLY A 151 1.46 29.32 0.11
C GLY A 151 0.05 29.11 0.67
N GLU A 152 -0.87 30.02 0.39
CA GLU A 152 -2.25 29.98 0.89
C GLU A 152 -3.18 29.03 0.10
N SER A 153 -2.63 28.10 -0.67
CA SER A 153 -3.41 27.14 -1.46
C SER A 153 -4.09 26.06 -0.63
N SER A 154 -5.21 25.57 -1.15
CA SER A 154 -5.87 24.34 -0.72
C SER A 154 -5.49 23.17 -1.64
N ILE A 155 -5.03 22.06 -1.04
CA ILE A 155 -4.64 20.85 -1.76
C ILE A 155 -5.53 19.69 -1.34
N ILE A 156 -6.19 19.07 -2.32
CA ILE A 156 -7.05 17.90 -2.14
C ILE A 156 -6.51 16.77 -3.02
N ALA A 157 -6.15 15.64 -2.40
CA ALA A 157 -5.68 14.46 -3.10
C ALA A 157 -6.52 13.24 -2.71
N ALA A 158 -6.96 12.46 -3.69
CA ALA A 158 -7.65 11.21 -3.46
C ALA A 158 -7.18 10.12 -4.42
N THR A 159 -6.92 8.93 -3.87
CA THR A 159 -6.58 7.74 -4.64
C THR A 159 -7.27 6.50 -4.06
N ALA A 160 -7.47 5.42 -4.81
CA ALA A 160 -7.96 4.19 -4.21
C ALA A 160 -6.78 3.37 -3.67
N SER A 161 -5.71 3.21 -4.46
CA SER A 161 -4.59 2.35 -4.07
C SER A 161 -3.21 2.99 -4.05
N GLY A 162 -3.04 4.18 -4.61
CA GLY A 162 -1.75 4.87 -4.64
C GLY A 162 -1.41 5.54 -3.31
N ASN A 163 -0.16 5.96 -3.20
CA ASN A 163 0.37 6.75 -2.09
C ASN A 163 0.16 8.24 -2.32
N ILE A 164 0.07 9.01 -1.24
CA ILE A 164 -0.02 10.47 -1.29
C ILE A 164 1.17 11.04 -0.50
N SER A 165 2.05 11.78 -1.16
CA SER A 165 3.22 12.42 -0.54
C SER A 165 3.16 13.95 -0.71
N PHE A 166 3.37 14.69 0.38
CA PHE A 166 3.43 16.15 0.38
C PHE A 166 4.65 16.66 1.14
N ILE A 167 5.39 17.60 0.54
CA ILE A 167 6.44 18.36 1.24
C ILE A 167 6.35 19.84 0.86
N GLY A 168 6.19 20.71 1.87
CA GLY A 168 6.29 22.17 1.69
C GLY A 168 5.30 22.96 2.53
N GLU A 169 4.67 23.96 1.92
CA GLU A 169 3.74 24.90 2.56
C GLU A 169 2.38 24.86 1.87
N ALA A 170 1.30 24.89 2.64
CA ALA A 170 -0.08 24.98 2.17
C ALA A 170 -0.96 25.57 3.28
N GLU A 171 -2.12 26.16 2.93
CA GLU A 171 -3.10 26.59 3.94
C GLU A 171 -3.91 25.39 4.47
N ARG A 172 -4.32 24.51 3.54
CA ARG A 172 -5.14 23.33 3.83
C ARG A 172 -4.68 22.13 3.01
N PHE A 173 -4.68 20.96 3.63
CA PHE A 173 -4.34 19.69 2.98
C PHE A 173 -5.35 18.61 3.34
N THR A 174 -5.98 18.01 2.32
CA THR A 174 -6.90 16.87 2.48
C THR A 174 -6.38 15.71 1.63
N ALA A 175 -6.12 14.56 2.26
CA ALA A 175 -5.62 13.36 1.61
C ALA A 175 -6.46 12.14 1.95
N HIS A 176 -6.96 11.44 0.93
CA HIS A 176 -7.75 10.22 1.09
C HIS A 176 -7.19 9.08 0.24
N THR A 177 -6.98 7.92 0.86
CA THR A 177 -6.63 6.69 0.14
C THR A 177 -7.39 5.49 0.71
N ALA A 178 -7.64 4.45 -0.07
CA ALA A 178 -8.18 3.22 0.49
C ALA A 178 -7.05 2.35 1.06
N SER A 179 -5.98 2.12 0.27
CA SER A 179 -4.91 1.19 0.68
C SER A 179 -3.49 1.73 0.65
N GLY A 180 -3.25 2.91 0.07
CA GLY A 180 -1.91 3.49 0.05
C GLY A 180 -1.55 4.22 1.33
N GLU A 181 -0.30 4.66 1.39
CA GLU A 181 0.26 5.45 2.49
C GLU A 181 0.01 6.94 2.28
N ILE A 182 -0.14 7.69 3.37
CA ILE A 182 -0.19 9.15 3.35
C ILE A 182 1.01 9.68 4.13
N GLU A 183 1.86 10.45 3.47
CA GLU A 183 3.00 11.12 4.09
C GLU A 183 2.94 12.62 3.79
N ALA A 184 2.92 13.46 4.83
CA ALA A 184 2.91 14.91 4.66
C ALA A 184 3.87 15.59 5.65
N GLU A 185 4.78 16.39 5.10
CA GLU A 185 5.70 17.25 5.84
C GLU A 185 5.42 18.73 5.55
N PHE A 186 5.06 19.46 6.61
CA PHE A 186 4.73 20.88 6.56
C PHE A 186 5.85 21.73 7.17
N LYS A 187 6.38 22.66 6.37
CA LYS A 187 7.46 23.56 6.80
C LYS A 187 6.97 24.74 7.64
N THR A 188 5.70 25.14 7.47
CA THR A 188 5.08 26.30 8.11
C THR A 188 3.72 25.95 8.71
N PRO A 189 3.18 26.78 9.63
CA PRO A 189 1.88 26.52 10.25
C PRO A 189 0.74 26.38 9.23
N VAL A 190 0.10 25.21 9.22
CA VAL A 190 -1.05 24.88 8.36
C VAL A 190 -2.35 25.09 9.13
N ALA A 191 -3.38 25.62 8.47
CA ALA A 191 -4.66 25.87 9.12
C ALA A 191 -5.41 24.56 9.44
N SER A 192 -5.46 23.62 8.48
CA SER A 192 -6.11 22.33 8.67
C SER A 192 -5.52 21.22 7.82
N VAL A 193 -5.37 20.03 8.41
CA VAL A 193 -5.00 18.78 7.74
C VAL A 193 -6.07 17.73 8.01
N GLU A 194 -6.54 17.07 6.95
CA GLU A 194 -7.45 15.93 7.02
C GLU A 194 -6.84 14.76 6.25
N ALA A 195 -6.56 13.66 6.93
CA ALA A 195 -5.97 12.46 6.31
C ALA A 195 -6.81 11.23 6.65
N ARG A 196 -7.22 10.47 5.63
CA ARG A 196 -7.94 9.20 5.82
C ARG A 196 -7.37 8.08 4.99
N SER A 197 -7.10 6.94 5.64
CA SER A 197 -6.76 5.67 4.99
C SER A 197 -7.64 4.53 5.50
N SER A 198 -7.88 3.51 4.68
CA SER A 198 -8.55 2.28 5.18
C SER A 198 -7.54 1.22 5.61
N SER A 199 -6.41 1.07 4.92
CA SER A 199 -5.41 0.03 5.23
C SER A 199 -3.95 0.47 5.18
N GLY A 200 -3.68 1.75 4.91
CA GLY A 200 -2.32 2.29 4.85
C GLY A 200 -1.97 3.16 6.06
N ASP A 201 -0.68 3.35 6.24
CA ASP A 201 -0.12 4.16 7.32
C ASP A 201 -0.24 5.66 7.00
N ILE A 202 -0.32 6.47 8.06
CA ILE A 202 -0.42 7.93 7.96
C ILE A 202 0.73 8.56 8.75
N TRP A 203 1.57 9.33 8.07
CA TRP A 203 2.65 10.14 8.65
C TRP A 203 2.38 11.62 8.42
N ILE A 204 2.15 12.38 9.49
CA ILE A 204 1.99 13.83 9.43
C ILE A 204 3.06 14.49 10.31
N SER A 205 3.81 15.41 9.71
CA SER A 205 4.85 16.17 10.40
C SER A 205 4.75 17.67 10.13
N GLY A 206 5.04 18.46 11.16
CA GLY A 206 5.05 19.93 11.10
C GLY A 206 3.89 20.58 11.85
N PRO A 207 3.93 21.92 12.00
CA PRO A 207 2.95 22.66 12.78
C PRO A 207 1.60 22.70 12.05
N VAL A 208 0.65 21.88 12.49
CA VAL A 208 -0.74 21.88 12.01
C VAL A 208 -1.63 22.44 13.10
N LYS A 209 -2.53 23.39 12.83
CA LYS A 209 -3.43 23.97 13.85
C LYS A 209 -4.66 23.11 14.13
N LYS A 210 -5.15 22.38 13.12
CA LYS A 210 -6.26 21.43 13.23
C LYS A 210 -5.95 20.18 12.40
N ALA A 211 -5.81 19.04 13.05
CA ALA A 211 -5.58 17.76 12.41
C ALA A 211 -6.76 16.81 12.65
N GLU A 212 -7.29 16.22 11.58
CA GLU A 212 -8.30 15.16 11.61
C GLU A 212 -7.74 13.92 10.90
N LEU A 213 -7.28 12.93 11.67
CA LEU A 213 -6.57 11.76 11.17
C LEU A 213 -7.38 10.50 11.45
N HIS A 214 -7.68 9.74 10.39
CA HIS A 214 -8.48 8.54 10.48
C HIS A 214 -7.82 7.36 9.76
N SER A 215 -7.66 6.24 10.45
CA SER A 215 -7.30 4.97 9.82
C SER A 215 -8.23 3.85 10.28
N ALA A 216 -8.53 2.88 9.42
CA ALA A 216 -9.19 1.65 9.86
C ALA A 216 -8.17 0.55 10.20
N SER A 217 -7.11 0.43 9.41
CA SER A 217 -5.99 -0.46 9.65
C SER A 217 -4.70 0.24 9.22
N GLY A 218 -3.76 0.41 10.13
CA GLY A 218 -2.51 1.11 9.86
C GLY A 218 -2.05 1.94 11.05
N ALA A 219 -0.74 2.21 11.10
CA ALA A 219 -0.15 3.08 12.10
C ALA A 219 -0.40 4.55 11.74
N ILE A 220 -0.63 5.37 12.77
CA ILE A 220 -0.67 6.82 12.64
C ILE A 220 0.54 7.37 13.39
N ASN A 221 1.38 8.11 12.67
CA ASN A 221 2.62 8.67 13.18
C ASN A 221 2.57 10.19 13.03
N ILE A 222 2.79 10.89 14.14
CA ILE A 222 2.61 12.33 14.26
C ILE A 222 3.89 12.94 14.82
N SER A 223 4.39 14.02 14.20
CA SER A 223 5.56 14.75 14.70
C SER A 223 5.35 16.26 14.67
N GLY A 224 5.40 16.90 15.84
CA GLY A 224 5.46 18.37 15.94
C GLY A 224 4.17 19.12 15.58
N LEU A 225 3.00 18.46 15.66
CA LEU A 225 1.70 19.10 15.43
C LEU A 225 1.36 20.13 16.53
N SER A 226 0.46 21.06 16.24
CA SER A 226 0.02 22.10 17.19
C SER A 226 -1.51 22.10 17.32
N GLY A 227 -2.09 22.97 18.16
CA GLY A 227 -3.53 23.19 18.18
C GLY A 227 -4.37 21.94 18.48
N GLU A 228 -5.41 21.70 17.69
CA GLU A 228 -6.38 20.61 17.87
C GLU A 228 -5.99 19.38 17.05
N ILE A 229 -5.82 18.24 17.71
CA ILE A 229 -5.42 16.98 17.08
C ILE A 229 -6.48 15.93 17.42
N ASN A 230 -7.24 15.51 16.41
CA ASN A 230 -8.25 14.47 16.52
C ASN A 230 -7.80 13.24 15.72
N VAL A 231 -7.61 12.12 16.42
CA VAL A 231 -7.16 10.86 15.83
C VAL A 231 -8.18 9.78 16.15
N SER A 232 -8.64 9.06 15.12
CA SER A 232 -9.42 7.83 15.32
C SER A 232 -8.81 6.68 14.53
N ASN A 233 -8.52 5.58 15.21
CA ASN A 233 -8.08 4.34 14.59
C ASN A 233 -9.01 3.18 14.98
N VAL A 234 -9.08 2.14 14.15
CA VAL A 234 -9.69 0.86 14.55
C VAL A 234 -8.61 -0.15 14.91
N SER A 235 -7.61 -0.34 14.06
CA SER A 235 -6.53 -1.29 14.27
C SER A 235 -5.18 -0.70 13.87
N GLY A 236 -4.34 -0.41 14.85
CA GLY A 236 -2.99 0.07 14.63
C GLY A 236 -2.54 1.04 15.71
N ASP A 237 -1.23 1.23 15.78
CA ASP A 237 -0.61 2.04 16.81
C ASP A 237 -0.67 3.53 16.44
N LEU A 238 -0.77 4.37 17.47
CA LEU A 238 -0.55 5.81 17.37
C LEU A 238 0.79 6.13 18.02
N ASN A 239 1.72 6.69 17.26
CA ASN A 239 2.96 7.23 17.80
C ASN A 239 2.98 8.74 17.57
N ALA A 240 3.02 9.51 18.64
CA ALA A 240 3.01 10.96 18.57
C ALA A 240 4.21 11.54 19.35
N TYR A 241 4.97 12.39 18.68
CA TYR A 241 6.22 12.95 19.20
C TYR A 241 6.27 14.47 19.04
N TRP A 242 6.82 15.14 20.05
CA TRP A 242 7.11 16.57 20.02
C TRP A 242 8.53 16.83 20.51
N GLU A 243 9.34 17.47 19.66
CA GLU A 243 10.64 18.00 20.05
C GLU A 243 10.50 19.32 20.81
N THR A 244 9.52 20.14 20.41
CA THR A 244 9.17 21.40 21.08
C THR A 244 7.65 21.61 21.07
N ILE A 245 7.15 22.43 21.99
CA ILE A 245 5.74 22.85 22.06
C ILE A 245 5.71 24.38 21.94
N SER A 246 5.24 24.88 20.80
CA SER A 246 5.16 26.32 20.52
C SER A 246 3.81 26.94 20.88
N ASP A 247 2.75 26.15 20.86
CA ASP A 247 1.35 26.58 21.07
C ASP A 247 0.61 25.61 21.98
N LYS A 248 -0.58 25.99 22.44
CA LYS A 248 -1.46 25.08 23.18
C LYS A 248 -1.87 23.91 22.29
N ILE A 249 -1.72 22.69 22.81
CA ILE A 249 -2.10 21.45 22.13
C ILE A 249 -3.27 20.82 22.88
N ASN A 250 -4.28 20.37 22.13
CA ASN A 250 -5.39 19.57 22.60
C ASN A 250 -5.47 18.29 21.76
N ILE A 251 -5.28 17.14 22.40
CA ILE A 251 -5.22 15.84 21.75
C ILE A 251 -6.46 15.03 22.14
N VAL A 252 -7.21 14.57 21.14
CA VAL A 252 -8.25 13.55 21.30
C VAL A 252 -7.84 12.36 20.43
N ALA A 253 -7.56 11.23 21.05
CA ALA A 253 -7.09 10.03 20.36
C ALA A 253 -7.90 8.80 20.79
N GLU A 254 -8.51 8.12 19.84
CA GLU A 254 -9.30 6.92 20.10
C GLU A 254 -8.84 5.78 19.20
N THR A 255 -8.61 4.60 19.78
CA THR A 255 -8.38 3.36 19.02
C THR A 255 -9.19 2.20 19.60
N VAL A 256 -9.58 1.24 18.76
CA VAL A 256 -10.17 0.00 19.26
C VAL A 256 -9.06 -0.97 19.65
N SER A 257 -8.09 -1.19 18.77
CA SER A 257 -6.95 -2.07 18.99
C SER A 257 -5.66 -1.40 18.56
N GLY A 258 -4.69 -1.29 19.47
CA GLY A 258 -3.41 -0.66 19.21
C GLY A 258 -2.91 0.13 20.40
N ASP A 259 -1.59 0.28 20.45
CA ASP A 259 -0.90 1.03 21.48
C ASP A 259 -0.90 2.53 21.15
N LEU A 260 -1.10 3.37 22.16
CA LEU A 260 -1.05 4.82 22.03
C LEU A 260 0.19 5.33 22.77
N ARG A 261 1.15 5.89 22.04
CA ARG A 261 2.44 6.32 22.58
C ARG A 261 2.62 7.81 22.32
N PHE A 262 2.81 8.57 23.37
CA PHE A 262 3.02 10.01 23.29
C PHE A 262 4.32 10.37 24.00
N CYS A 263 5.17 11.12 23.32
CA CYS A 263 6.42 11.61 23.86
C CYS A 263 6.49 13.12 23.73
N PHE A 264 6.65 13.79 24.88
CA PHE A 264 6.71 15.25 24.97
C PHE A 264 8.10 15.73 25.40
N PRO A 265 8.44 17.01 25.15
CA PRO A 265 9.68 17.59 25.65
C PRO A 265 9.77 17.55 27.18
N GLU A 266 10.98 17.51 27.73
CA GLU A 266 11.18 17.62 29.17
C GLU A 266 10.54 18.90 29.73
N GLY A 267 9.98 18.82 30.95
CA GLY A 267 9.31 19.95 31.59
C GLY A 267 7.89 20.23 31.09
N THR A 268 7.37 19.47 30.13
CA THR A 268 5.98 19.57 29.69
C THR A 268 5.03 19.21 30.85
N THR A 269 4.02 20.04 31.07
CA THR A 269 2.89 19.72 31.94
C THR A 269 1.73 19.20 31.10
N VAL A 270 1.18 18.04 31.47
CA VAL A 270 0.08 17.38 30.76
C VAL A 270 -1.10 17.20 31.71
N SER A 271 -2.32 17.46 31.25
CA SER A 271 -3.57 17.24 31.96
C SER A 271 -4.62 16.60 31.07
N GLY A 272 -5.62 15.97 31.69
CA GLY A 272 -6.70 15.26 30.99
C GLY A 272 -6.85 13.82 31.46
N GLU A 273 -7.32 12.95 30.58
CA GLU A 273 -7.63 11.56 30.90
C GLU A 273 -7.11 10.59 29.86
N ILE A 274 -6.57 9.46 30.34
CA ILE A 274 -6.16 8.35 29.48
C ILE A 274 -6.81 7.06 29.96
N LYS A 275 -7.31 6.26 29.01
CA LYS A 275 -8.10 5.08 29.32
C LYS A 275 -7.71 3.86 28.47
N SER A 276 -7.38 2.75 29.12
CA SER A 276 -7.21 1.45 28.48
C SER A 276 -8.05 0.39 29.18
N ASN A 277 -8.88 -0.36 28.45
CA ASN A 277 -9.74 -1.37 29.07
C ASN A 277 -8.99 -2.66 29.43
N THR A 278 -8.09 -3.13 28.56
CA THR A 278 -7.37 -4.40 28.76
C THR A 278 -5.84 -4.28 28.80
N GLY A 279 -5.28 -3.14 28.38
CA GLY A 279 -3.84 -2.92 28.36
C GLY A 279 -3.33 -2.16 29.58
N ARG A 280 -2.04 -1.79 29.55
CA ARG A 280 -1.37 -1.07 30.64
C ARG A 280 -1.36 0.43 30.37
N ILE A 281 -1.41 1.21 31.43
CA ILE A 281 -1.16 2.65 31.39
C ILE A 281 0.17 2.91 32.07
N ASN A 282 1.13 3.45 31.31
CA ASN A 282 2.41 3.93 31.80
C ASN A 282 2.48 5.45 31.60
N SER A 283 2.75 6.22 32.65
CA SER A 283 2.82 7.68 32.57
C SER A 283 3.94 8.19 33.46
N GLU A 284 4.86 8.94 32.88
CA GLU A 284 5.87 9.73 33.61
C GLU A 284 5.29 11.03 34.18
N PHE A 285 4.08 11.42 33.75
CA PHE A 285 3.40 12.63 34.20
C PHE A 285 2.57 12.40 35.47
N PRO A 286 2.51 13.38 36.39
CA PRO A 286 1.73 13.27 37.63
C PRO A 286 0.25 13.02 37.38
N GLY A 287 -0.31 12.07 38.13
CA GLY A 287 -1.73 11.74 38.06
C GLY A 287 -2.11 10.60 39.00
N ARG A 288 -3.35 10.15 38.88
CA ARG A 288 -3.89 9.05 39.69
C ARG A 288 -4.83 8.17 38.89
N PHE A 289 -4.83 6.89 39.21
CA PHE A 289 -5.89 5.99 38.75
C PHE A 289 -7.22 6.36 39.40
N SER A 290 -8.29 6.28 38.62
CA SER A 290 -9.67 6.54 39.06
C SER A 290 -10.53 5.30 38.87
N GLY A 291 -11.37 5.00 39.87
CA GLY A 291 -12.26 3.84 39.86
C GLY A 291 -11.66 2.58 40.50
N ARG A 292 -12.38 1.46 40.37
CA ARG A 292 -11.96 0.15 40.92
C ARG A 292 -11.02 -0.63 39.98
N SER A 293 -10.99 -0.26 38.71
CA SER A 293 -10.09 -0.80 37.68
C SER A 293 -8.98 0.21 37.41
N ASN A 294 -7.75 -0.26 37.19
CA ASN A 294 -6.62 0.59 36.75
C ASN A 294 -6.73 0.92 35.25
N SER A 295 -7.95 1.14 34.76
CA SER A 295 -8.26 1.36 33.35
C SER A 295 -8.37 2.83 32.98
N LEU A 296 -8.50 3.73 33.96
CA LEU A 296 -8.63 5.17 33.78
C LEU A 296 -7.60 5.88 34.65
N PHE A 297 -6.79 6.74 34.04
CA PHE A 297 -5.80 7.55 34.70
C PHE A 297 -6.05 9.03 34.42
N ILE A 298 -6.12 9.84 35.48
CA ILE A 298 -6.40 11.28 35.43
C ILE A 298 -5.10 12.03 35.68
N LEU A 299 -4.74 12.92 34.76
CA LEU A 299 -3.50 13.71 34.76
C LEU A 299 -3.71 15.07 35.44
N ASP A 300 -2.84 15.40 36.38
CA ASP A 300 -2.99 16.51 37.33
C ASP A 300 -2.22 17.79 36.91
N GLY A 301 -2.03 18.04 35.61
CA GLY A 301 -1.30 19.21 35.08
C GLY A 301 -2.04 20.55 35.16
N GLY A 302 -3.38 20.55 35.32
CA GLY A 302 -4.19 21.77 35.40
C GLY A 302 -4.66 22.30 34.04
N VAL A 303 -5.35 23.45 34.04
CA VAL A 303 -6.07 23.99 32.86
C VAL A 303 -5.16 24.63 31.80
N ASP A 304 -3.97 25.08 32.22
CA ASP A 304 -2.97 25.73 31.36
C ASP A 304 -1.99 24.72 30.76
N ALA A 305 -2.04 23.45 31.21
CA ALA A 305 -1.27 22.35 30.65
C ALA A 305 -1.78 21.92 29.28
N LEU A 306 -0.95 21.14 28.57
CA LEU A 306 -1.35 20.40 27.37
C LEU A 306 -2.52 19.47 27.73
N GLN A 307 -3.59 19.51 26.94
CA GLN A 307 -4.77 18.70 27.20
C GLN A 307 -4.73 17.42 26.35
N ILE A 308 -4.96 16.27 26.98
CA ILE A 308 -5.03 14.98 26.30
C ILE A 308 -6.24 14.16 26.79
N SER A 309 -6.99 13.62 25.83
CA SER A 309 -8.03 12.61 26.03
C SER A 309 -7.71 11.44 25.12
N ALA A 310 -7.09 10.39 25.65
CA ALA A 310 -6.68 9.23 24.88
C ALA A 310 -7.36 7.94 25.35
N SER A 311 -7.90 7.13 24.44
CA SER A 311 -8.52 5.87 24.82
C SER A 311 -8.26 4.72 23.85
N THR A 312 -8.05 3.53 24.41
CA THR A 312 -7.94 2.26 23.67
C THR A 312 -8.78 1.18 24.33
N VAL A 313 -9.43 0.32 23.54
CA VAL A 313 -10.10 -0.87 24.11
C VAL A 313 -9.06 -1.96 24.39
N SER A 314 -8.21 -2.26 23.41
CA SER A 314 -7.16 -3.28 23.49
C SER A 314 -5.82 -2.73 23.06
N GLY A 315 -5.04 -2.25 24.03
CA GLY A 315 -3.69 -1.73 23.82
C GLY A 315 -3.20 -0.98 25.04
N SER A 316 -1.90 -0.73 25.10
CA SER A 316 -1.29 0.05 26.17
C SER A 316 -1.25 1.53 25.82
N ILE A 317 -1.29 2.39 26.83
CA ILE A 317 -1.06 3.82 26.67
C ILE A 317 0.22 4.17 27.40
N GLU A 318 1.14 4.83 26.71
CA GLU A 318 2.41 5.28 27.25
C GLU A 318 2.58 6.80 27.04
N LEU A 319 2.82 7.51 28.14
CA LEU A 319 3.20 8.92 28.14
C LEU A 319 4.61 9.08 28.71
N THR A 320 5.56 9.57 27.90
CA THR A 320 6.95 9.80 28.29
C THR A 320 7.38 11.25 28.07
N SER A 321 8.47 11.62 28.73
CA SER A 321 9.14 12.91 28.58
C SER A 321 10.60 12.73 28.17
N GLY A 322 11.11 13.59 27.29
CA GLY A 322 12.50 13.60 26.87
C GLY A 322 12.75 13.05 25.46
N GLU A 323 13.91 12.44 25.23
CA GLU A 323 14.28 11.91 23.92
C GLU A 323 13.56 10.58 23.66
N TYR A 324 12.78 10.51 22.58
CA TYR A 324 12.16 9.26 22.15
C TYR A 324 13.22 8.36 21.49
N PRO A 325 13.43 7.12 21.98
CA PRO A 325 14.52 6.27 21.51
C PRO A 325 14.32 5.67 20.11
N PHE A 326 13.11 5.77 19.54
CA PHE A 326 12.77 5.14 18.26
C PHE A 326 11.80 6.00 17.45
N LEU A 327 12.29 7.07 16.84
CA LEU A 327 11.73 7.43 15.54
C LEU A 327 12.66 6.85 14.48
N PRO A 328 12.15 6.14 13.45
CA PRO A 328 12.86 6.17 12.19
C PRO A 328 12.99 7.65 11.85
N LYS A 329 14.22 8.13 11.63
CA LYS A 329 14.39 9.34 10.82
C LYS A 329 13.47 9.13 9.64
N ILE A 330 12.53 10.05 9.37
CA ILE A 330 11.76 10.06 8.12
C ILE A 330 12.79 9.74 7.05
N GLY A 331 12.74 8.50 6.56
CA GLY A 331 13.78 7.98 5.69
C GLY A 331 13.61 8.81 4.46
N MET A 332 14.57 9.71 4.19
CA MET A 332 14.53 10.72 3.11
C MET A 332 13.42 10.37 2.13
N ILE A 333 12.26 11.06 2.20
CA ILE A 333 11.17 10.86 1.24
C ILE A 333 11.85 10.70 -0.10
N LYS A 334 11.82 9.48 -0.68
CA LYS A 334 12.78 9.04 -1.70
C LYS A 334 13.03 10.22 -2.61
N THR A 335 14.18 10.87 -2.43
CA THR A 335 14.55 12.01 -3.24
C THR A 335 14.84 11.40 -4.59
N MET A 336 13.84 11.32 -5.46
CA MET A 336 14.12 11.29 -6.87
C MET A 336 14.73 12.65 -7.19
N ASN A 337 16.05 12.68 -7.29
CA ASN A 337 16.75 13.76 -7.96
C ASN A 337 17.94 13.14 -8.72
N PRO A 338 18.23 13.62 -9.94
CA PRO A 338 18.32 15.05 -10.26
C PRO A 338 17.45 15.51 -11.45
N PRO A 339 17.47 16.82 -11.81
CA PRO A 339 16.89 17.31 -13.06
C PRO A 339 17.51 16.53 -14.23
N TRP A 340 16.68 16.11 -15.17
CA TRP A 340 17.10 15.37 -16.36
C TRP A 340 18.33 16.02 -17.02
N HIS A 341 19.43 15.27 -17.11
CA HIS A 341 20.27 15.16 -18.31
C HIS A 341 20.80 13.72 -18.38
N ASP A 342 20.84 13.23 -19.61
CA ASP A 342 21.21 11.90 -20.09
C ASP A 342 20.21 10.76 -19.87
N VAL A 343 19.61 10.39 -21.00
CA VAL A 343 19.08 9.06 -21.29
C VAL A 343 20.20 8.05 -21.10
N SER A 344 20.33 7.50 -19.89
CA SER A 344 21.06 6.26 -19.64
C SER A 344 20.08 5.19 -19.19
N PHE A 345 19.91 4.19 -20.06
CA PHE A 345 19.34 2.89 -19.71
C PHE A 345 20.12 2.32 -18.52
N ASP A 346 19.53 2.37 -17.34
CA ASP A 346 19.85 1.46 -16.23
C ASP A 346 18.60 1.34 -15.34
N PHE A 347 17.65 0.54 -15.80
CA PHE A 347 16.60 -0.02 -14.96
C PHE A 347 17.23 -1.09 -14.06
N PHE A 348 17.60 -0.71 -12.84
CA PHE A 348 17.57 -1.63 -11.71
C PHE A 348 16.61 -1.03 -10.68
N THR A 349 15.36 -1.48 -10.75
CA THR A 349 14.35 -1.32 -9.71
C THR A 349 14.85 -2.01 -8.45
N GLU A 350 14.83 -1.31 -7.33
CA GLU A 350 14.94 -1.90 -6.00
C GLU A 350 13.70 -2.79 -5.80
N ASP A 351 13.86 -4.11 -5.92
CA ASP A 351 12.77 -5.11 -5.87
C ASP A 351 12.11 -5.13 -4.47
N SER A 352 10.89 -4.61 -4.39
CA SER A 352 10.03 -4.56 -3.18
C SER A 352 9.45 -5.91 -2.77
N SER A 353 9.80 -7.01 -3.43
CA SER A 353 9.34 -8.36 -3.05
C SER A 353 9.86 -8.75 -1.64
N PRO A 354 9.07 -9.48 -0.84
CA PRO A 354 9.45 -9.86 0.52
C PRO A 354 10.71 -10.73 0.53
N VAL A 355 11.57 -10.54 1.53
CA VAL A 355 12.81 -11.33 1.68
C VAL A 355 12.44 -12.74 2.14
N VAL A 356 11.44 -12.86 3.01
CA VAL A 356 10.96 -14.14 3.53
C VAL A 356 9.43 -14.19 3.49
N ILE A 357 8.88 -15.31 3.02
CA ILE A 357 7.44 -15.59 3.06
C ILE A 357 7.22 -16.82 3.94
N LEU A 358 6.41 -16.67 5.00
CA LEU A 358 5.99 -17.75 5.88
C LEU A 358 4.57 -18.20 5.53
N ASN A 359 4.45 -19.46 5.12
CA ASN A 359 3.19 -20.13 4.82
C ASN A 359 2.76 -21.02 6.00
N LEU A 360 1.59 -20.77 6.57
CA LEU A 360 0.98 -21.59 7.61
C LEU A 360 -0.27 -22.30 7.08
N TYR A 361 -0.26 -23.62 7.04
CA TYR A 361 -1.38 -24.42 6.51
C TYR A 361 -1.65 -25.66 7.37
N HIS A 362 -2.78 -26.32 7.13
CA HIS A 362 -3.09 -27.58 7.81
C HIS A 362 -2.60 -28.78 7.00
N TYR A 363 -1.89 -29.68 7.67
CA TYR A 363 -1.59 -31.03 7.17
C TYR A 363 -2.05 -32.06 8.20
N GLU A 364 -2.94 -32.96 7.80
CA GLU A 364 -3.69 -33.85 8.69
C GLU A 364 -4.41 -33.09 9.82
N SER A 365 -3.83 -33.03 11.02
CA SER A 365 -4.41 -32.35 12.20
C SER A 365 -3.46 -31.31 12.82
N MET A 366 -2.40 -30.92 12.10
CA MET A 366 -1.40 -29.96 12.58
C MET A 366 -1.30 -28.72 11.69
N VAL A 367 -1.10 -27.58 12.34
CA VAL A 367 -0.60 -26.37 11.69
C VAL A 367 0.86 -26.62 11.32
N THR A 368 1.15 -26.39 10.05
CA THR A 368 2.39 -26.77 9.40
C THR A 368 3.04 -25.53 8.78
N PRO A 369 4.34 -25.31 9.03
CA PRO A 369 5.08 -24.21 8.42
C PRO A 369 5.70 -24.61 7.07
N GLY A 370 5.63 -23.68 6.13
CA GLY A 370 6.42 -23.62 4.91
C GLY A 370 7.11 -22.26 4.82
N LEU A 371 8.32 -22.22 4.27
CA LEU A 371 9.10 -21.00 4.15
C LEU A 371 9.56 -20.84 2.70
N LYS A 372 9.48 -19.61 2.18
CA LYS A 372 10.11 -19.21 0.93
C LYS A 372 11.13 -18.10 1.24
N TYR A 373 12.37 -18.29 0.84
CA TYR A 373 13.46 -17.34 1.06
C TYR A 373 13.97 -16.80 -0.27
N ARG A 374 13.95 -15.47 -0.46
CA ARG A 374 14.38 -14.84 -1.72
C ARG A 374 15.89 -15.05 -1.91
N LEU A 375 16.27 -15.68 -3.02
CA LEU A 375 17.67 -15.87 -3.41
C LEU A 375 18.15 -14.76 -4.35
N ARG A 376 17.26 -14.27 -5.20
CA ARG A 376 17.44 -13.24 -6.23
C ARG A 376 16.07 -12.81 -6.73
N ASP A 377 15.98 -11.77 -7.55
CA ASP A 377 14.72 -11.19 -8.04
C ASP A 377 13.76 -12.28 -8.51
N HIS A 378 12.57 -12.31 -7.91
CA HIS A 378 11.49 -13.26 -8.19
C HIS A 378 11.81 -14.75 -7.96
N PHE A 379 13.01 -15.11 -7.49
CA PHE A 379 13.42 -16.50 -7.30
C PHE A 379 13.64 -16.83 -5.83
N TYR A 380 12.88 -17.81 -5.34
CA TYR A 380 12.84 -18.18 -3.93
C TYR A 380 13.25 -19.64 -3.74
N ALA A 381 14.05 -19.91 -2.71
CA ALA A 381 14.20 -21.26 -2.18
C ALA A 381 12.98 -21.59 -1.31
N THR A 382 12.46 -22.83 -1.40
CA THR A 382 11.32 -23.27 -0.60
C THR A 382 11.70 -24.41 0.35
N GLY A 383 11.09 -24.39 1.54
CA GLY A 383 11.28 -25.42 2.57
C GLY A 383 10.00 -25.65 3.38
N ASN A 384 9.43 -26.84 3.32
CA ASN A 384 8.22 -27.22 4.06
C ASN A 384 8.49 -28.47 4.91
N VAL A 385 7.92 -28.52 6.12
CA VAL A 385 8.08 -29.65 7.05
C VAL A 385 6.73 -30.15 7.53
N GLU A 386 6.27 -31.28 7.01
CA GLU A 386 4.98 -31.92 7.33
C GLU A 386 5.17 -33.13 8.25
N TYR A 387 4.32 -33.28 9.27
CA TYR A 387 4.30 -34.48 10.12
C TYR A 387 3.02 -35.30 9.88
N SER A 388 3.17 -36.59 9.53
CA SER A 388 2.06 -37.52 9.38
C SER A 388 1.88 -38.37 10.63
N TYR A 389 0.72 -38.27 11.28
CA TYR A 389 0.36 -39.09 12.45
C TYR A 389 0.09 -40.54 12.08
N ARG A 390 -0.50 -40.76 10.89
CA ARG A 390 -0.82 -42.10 10.39
C ARG A 390 0.44 -42.91 10.11
N GLU A 391 1.46 -42.26 9.55
CA GLU A 391 2.71 -42.91 9.17
C GLU A 391 3.82 -42.77 10.22
N ARG A 392 3.62 -41.93 11.26
CA ARG A 392 4.64 -41.54 12.26
C ARG A 392 5.95 -41.14 11.57
N ASP A 393 5.84 -40.23 10.62
CA ASP A 393 6.92 -39.84 9.73
C ASP A 393 6.93 -38.33 9.51
N VAL A 394 8.13 -37.76 9.40
CA VAL A 394 8.36 -36.36 9.03
C VAL A 394 8.71 -36.33 7.56
N ARG A 395 8.00 -35.50 6.81
CA ARG A 395 8.26 -35.23 5.40
C ARG A 395 8.80 -33.82 5.26
N MET A 396 9.93 -33.71 4.58
CA MET A 396 10.55 -32.44 4.24
C MET A 396 10.47 -32.24 2.74
N GLN A 397 10.00 -31.09 2.30
CA GLN A 397 10.05 -30.71 0.90
C GLN A 397 10.99 -29.52 0.75
N ILE A 398 11.93 -29.64 -0.17
CA ILE A 398 12.90 -28.58 -0.49
C ILE A 398 12.81 -28.33 -1.99
N GLY A 399 12.75 -27.08 -2.39
CA GLY A 399 12.62 -26.72 -3.78
C GLY A 399 13.01 -25.28 -4.07
N ALA A 400 12.64 -24.84 -5.26
CA ALA A 400 12.70 -23.45 -5.63
C ALA A 400 11.46 -23.07 -6.44
N VAL A 401 11.02 -21.83 -6.29
CA VAL A 401 9.91 -21.26 -7.04
C VAL A 401 10.34 -19.95 -7.68
N TYR A 402 9.83 -19.71 -8.87
CA TYR A 402 9.91 -18.43 -9.55
C TYR A 402 8.54 -17.77 -9.46
N PHE A 403 8.47 -16.64 -8.76
CA PHE A 403 7.33 -15.75 -8.80
C PHE A 403 7.30 -15.09 -10.16
N LEU A 404 6.11 -15.01 -10.74
CA LEU A 404 5.94 -14.23 -11.94
C LEU A 404 6.15 -12.76 -11.55
N PRO A 405 6.92 -11.98 -12.34
CA PRO A 405 7.23 -10.58 -12.05
C PRO A 405 6.03 -9.63 -12.17
N TYR A 406 4.82 -10.19 -12.20
CA TYR A 406 3.57 -9.48 -12.35
C TYR A 406 2.55 -10.10 -11.40
N ASP A 407 2.01 -9.28 -10.50
CA ASP A 407 0.87 -9.65 -9.68
C ASP A 407 -0.43 -9.49 -10.50
N PHE A 408 -1.28 -10.50 -10.42
CA PHE A 408 -2.59 -10.51 -11.06
C PHE A 408 -3.64 -10.13 -10.02
N LEU A 409 -4.01 -8.85 -9.96
CA LEU A 409 -5.01 -8.34 -9.02
C LEU A 409 -4.48 -8.39 -7.57
N LEU A 410 -5.08 -9.22 -6.71
CA LEU A 410 -4.52 -9.53 -5.38
C LEU A 410 -3.63 -10.79 -5.40
N PHE A 411 -3.43 -11.43 -6.56
CA PHE A 411 -2.82 -12.76 -6.67
C PHE A 411 -1.41 -12.72 -7.28
N SER A 412 -0.40 -13.08 -6.50
CA SER A 412 0.98 -13.31 -6.97
C SER A 412 1.14 -14.78 -7.36
N PHE A 413 1.27 -15.07 -8.66
CA PHE A 413 1.42 -16.45 -9.13
C PHE A 413 2.90 -16.86 -9.18
N TYR A 414 3.17 -18.12 -8.84
CA TYR A 414 4.51 -18.69 -8.92
C TYR A 414 4.47 -20.14 -9.38
N GLY A 415 5.54 -20.54 -10.05
CA GLY A 415 5.76 -21.91 -10.50
C GLY A 415 7.14 -22.38 -10.08
N GLY A 416 7.26 -23.67 -9.78
CA GLY A 416 8.54 -24.22 -9.36
C GLY A 416 8.52 -25.71 -9.22
N GLY A 417 9.49 -26.22 -8.49
CA GLY A 417 9.61 -27.64 -8.23
C GLY A 417 10.66 -27.93 -7.18
N GLY A 418 10.69 -29.17 -6.76
CA GLY A 418 11.59 -29.61 -5.71
C GLY A 418 11.59 -31.11 -5.54
N ALA A 419 12.09 -31.55 -4.41
CA ALA A 419 12.12 -32.95 -4.01
C ALA A 419 11.50 -33.11 -2.62
N GLN A 420 10.75 -34.21 -2.46
CA GLN A 420 10.23 -34.63 -1.17
C GLN A 420 11.14 -35.70 -0.57
N PHE A 421 11.44 -35.53 0.71
CA PHE A 421 12.18 -36.45 1.55
C PHE A 421 11.30 -36.87 2.73
N SER A 422 11.49 -38.09 3.18
CA SER A 422 10.86 -38.67 4.35
C SER A 422 11.96 -39.08 5.32
N ASN A 423 11.75 -38.88 6.61
CA ASN A 423 12.68 -39.33 7.63
C ASN A 423 12.84 -40.86 7.61
N ASN A 424 11.76 -41.59 7.38
CA ASN A 424 11.77 -43.06 7.39
C ASN A 424 12.22 -43.68 6.05
N LYS A 425 11.99 -43.01 4.91
CA LYS A 425 12.21 -43.57 3.56
C LYS A 425 13.29 -42.85 2.75
N GLY A 426 13.85 -41.74 3.25
CA GLY A 426 14.78 -40.91 2.50
C GLY A 426 14.10 -40.16 1.36
N TYR A 427 14.81 -39.98 0.24
CA TYR A 427 14.24 -39.36 -0.96
C TYR A 427 13.02 -40.14 -1.46
N GLN A 428 11.94 -39.43 -1.80
CA GLN A 428 10.71 -40.03 -2.31
C GLN A 428 10.54 -39.75 -3.80
N TYR A 429 10.29 -38.50 -4.18
CA TYR A 429 10.04 -38.12 -5.56
C TYR A 429 10.37 -36.65 -5.82
N PRO A 430 10.67 -36.28 -7.08
CA PRO A 430 10.64 -34.90 -7.50
C PRO A 430 9.18 -34.46 -7.69
N TYR A 431 8.92 -33.16 -7.61
CA TYR A 431 7.59 -32.60 -7.87
C TYR A 431 7.69 -31.29 -8.64
N ILE A 432 6.64 -30.99 -9.39
CA ILE A 432 6.35 -29.64 -9.89
C ILE A 432 5.31 -29.02 -8.95
N MET A 433 5.39 -27.72 -8.75
CA MET A 433 4.37 -26.97 -8.03
C MET A 433 3.95 -25.72 -8.80
N MET A 434 2.69 -25.37 -8.66
CA MET A 434 2.15 -24.07 -9.05
C MET A 434 1.39 -23.52 -7.85
N GLY A 435 1.54 -22.24 -7.57
CA GLY A 435 0.85 -21.62 -6.47
C GLY A 435 0.51 -20.17 -6.73
N THR A 436 -0.26 -19.62 -5.80
CA THR A 436 -0.62 -18.23 -5.77
C THR A 436 -0.71 -17.75 -4.33
N ASP A 437 -0.16 -16.57 -4.07
CA ASP A 437 -0.31 -15.86 -2.81
C ASP A 437 -1.32 -14.73 -3.05
N PHE A 438 -2.28 -14.52 -2.14
CA PHE A 438 -3.27 -13.45 -2.29
C PHE A 438 -3.78 -12.92 -0.97
N LEU A 439 -3.80 -11.58 -0.83
CA LEU A 439 -3.98 -10.94 0.48
C LEU A 439 -3.00 -11.56 1.50
N PHE A 440 -3.51 -12.15 2.57
CA PHE A 440 -2.76 -12.90 3.58
C PHE A 440 -2.99 -14.43 3.47
N PHE A 441 -3.42 -14.91 2.30
CA PHE A 441 -3.66 -16.33 2.00
C PHE A 441 -2.71 -16.85 0.93
N PHE A 442 -2.58 -18.17 0.83
CA PHE A 442 -1.96 -18.81 -0.31
C PHE A 442 -2.69 -20.09 -0.70
N ALA A 443 -2.53 -20.49 -1.96
CA ALA A 443 -2.93 -21.79 -2.47
C ALA A 443 -1.80 -22.38 -3.33
N GLU A 444 -1.42 -23.62 -3.05
CA GLU A 444 -0.42 -24.36 -3.84
C GLU A 444 -1.03 -25.68 -4.33
N LEU A 445 -0.70 -26.05 -5.56
CA LEU A 445 -0.93 -27.37 -6.14
C LEU A 445 0.43 -28.02 -6.42
N ILE A 446 0.65 -29.17 -5.80
CA ILE A 446 1.88 -29.95 -5.92
C ILE A 446 1.57 -31.19 -6.74
N TYR A 447 2.34 -31.37 -7.80
CA TYR A 447 2.26 -32.50 -8.71
C TYR A 447 3.50 -33.37 -8.55
N PRO A 448 3.40 -34.49 -7.80
CA PRO A 448 4.46 -35.49 -7.73
C PRO A 448 4.79 -36.03 -9.11
N TRP A 449 6.06 -36.00 -9.49
CA TRP A 449 6.54 -36.60 -10.73
C TRP A 449 6.76 -38.11 -10.52
N GLU A 450 5.68 -38.83 -10.19
CA GLU A 450 5.70 -40.25 -9.90
C GLU A 450 4.41 -40.92 -10.40
N ILE A 451 4.55 -42.11 -11.00
CA ILE A 451 3.42 -42.90 -11.47
C ILE A 451 2.74 -43.52 -10.24
N ASN A 452 1.47 -43.18 -10.00
CA ASN A 452 0.61 -43.61 -8.88
C ASN A 452 0.54 -42.72 -7.62
N THR A 453 1.03 -41.49 -7.68
CA THR A 453 0.85 -40.52 -6.57
C THR A 453 -0.07 -39.38 -7.03
N SER A 454 -1.19 -39.17 -6.33
CA SER A 454 -2.15 -38.10 -6.67
C SER A 454 -1.58 -36.71 -6.35
N PRO A 455 -1.93 -35.68 -7.14
CA PRO A 455 -1.64 -34.29 -6.81
C PRO A 455 -2.21 -33.90 -5.44
N ARG A 456 -1.53 -32.97 -4.77
CA ARG A 456 -1.94 -32.46 -3.45
C ARG A 456 -2.08 -30.95 -3.50
N SER A 457 -3.09 -30.43 -2.82
CA SER A 457 -3.24 -29.00 -2.62
C SER A 457 -2.89 -28.59 -1.19
N ARG A 458 -2.39 -27.36 -1.05
CA ARG A 458 -2.23 -26.68 0.23
C ARG A 458 -2.97 -25.37 0.17
N PHE A 459 -3.57 -25.00 1.29
CA PHE A 459 -4.24 -23.74 1.46
C PHE A 459 -4.03 -23.27 2.90
N GLY A 460 -3.74 -21.99 3.07
CA GLY A 460 -3.45 -21.44 4.38
C GLY A 460 -3.16 -19.95 4.35
N PHE A 461 -2.50 -19.48 5.41
CA PHE A 461 -2.09 -18.10 5.59
C PHE A 461 -0.69 -17.88 5.06
N SER A 462 -0.46 -16.73 4.43
CA SER A 462 0.85 -16.25 3.98
C SER A 462 1.19 -14.96 4.72
N ILE A 463 2.39 -14.89 5.28
CA ILE A 463 2.90 -13.73 6.03
C ILE A 463 4.24 -13.34 5.41
N ASN A 464 4.31 -12.10 4.91
CA ASN A 464 5.47 -11.53 4.24
C ASN A 464 6.35 -10.78 5.26
N PHE A 465 7.67 -11.01 5.22
CA PHE A 465 8.67 -10.39 6.08
C PHE A 465 9.81 -9.76 5.29
#